data_AF-A0A2E7CKN0-F1
#
_entry.id   AF-A0A2E7CKN0-F1
#
_cell.length_a   1.000
_cell.length_b   1.000
_cell.length_c   1.000
_cell.angle_alpha   90.00
_cell.angle_beta   90.00
_cell.angle_gamma   90.00
#
_symmetry.space_group_name_H-M   'P 1'
#
loop_
_entity.id
_entity.type
_entity.pdbx_description
1 polymer ?
#
loop_
_entity_poly.entity_id
_entity_poly.type
_entity_poly.pdbx_seq_one_letter_code
_entity_poly.pdbx_strand_id
1 'polypeptide(L)'
;DADGDGVASSDDCNDADSSMPNNDEDCDGIIASIDCDDTSPISTSITEDNDCDGVLTADDCDDGDATSTIVSEDGDCDGVLTADDCDDSDPGTSNDMDCDGVLTANDCDDSNPQSTTIADDGDCDGVLTVDDCDDTNPDILSNDMDTDCNGFDGTCENIVLESTTPNDESMDVYILNPITFYFESSINDATLQDATLQVTDPSGSEVMGTTEILGRRIQFSPASPLSPVTNYSATVHIEDCDFVETISFATSELGEALDSGVSFNNRTYAFELQNGNAVEPPGIGEMFVGMFERQLLISLTDSAGLLDVSVGVTSFVNPTTDQDVCKPTQSVLGNDFSQSPLFTVTFPEPLVFTPAAVDFTMFNPTFSGIIAPNGQEIVGNLQFQSDFRLEGVFLSDLVGSENPDDICSLMLGFGVLCEPCNSDGEPYCVDYEIDNISGIPTADLEEITEADVVANTLCP
;
A
#
# COMPACT_ATOMS: atom_id res chain seq x y z
N ASP A 1 59.17 8.34 -91.90
CA ASP A 1 59.77 9.01 -93.10
C ASP A 1 59.48 8.37 -94.48
N ALA A 2 58.41 7.59 -94.68
CA ALA A 2 57.88 7.36 -96.04
C ALA A 2 56.95 8.51 -96.51
N ASP A 3 56.62 9.40 -95.58
CA ASP A 3 55.80 10.61 -95.67
C ASP A 3 56.63 11.91 -95.75
N GLY A 4 57.79 11.97 -95.10
CA GLY A 4 58.78 13.07 -95.22
C GLY A 4 58.86 14.02 -94.02
N ASP A 5 58.40 13.63 -92.83
CA ASP A 5 58.41 14.45 -91.62
C ASP A 5 59.79 14.51 -90.91
N GLY A 6 60.66 13.53 -91.16
CA GLY A 6 62.00 13.38 -90.58
C GLY A 6 62.15 12.34 -89.46
N VAL A 7 61.12 11.55 -89.14
CA VAL A 7 61.15 10.49 -88.12
C VAL A 7 61.50 9.13 -88.72
N ALA A 8 62.32 8.32 -88.05
CA ALA A 8 62.69 7.00 -88.55
C ALA A 8 61.50 6.02 -88.48
N SER A 9 61.24 5.24 -89.53
CA SER A 9 60.11 4.30 -89.65
C SER A 9 60.01 3.18 -88.59
N SER A 10 60.91 3.15 -87.59
CA SER A 10 60.84 2.26 -86.42
C SER A 10 60.32 2.96 -85.16
N ASP A 11 60.30 4.29 -85.18
CA ASP A 11 60.06 5.20 -84.06
C ASP A 11 58.90 6.15 -84.41
N ASP A 12 58.04 5.69 -85.33
CA ASP A 12 57.03 6.45 -86.09
C ASP A 12 55.72 5.67 -86.01
N CYS A 13 54.72 6.24 -85.34
CA CYS A 13 53.42 5.62 -85.13
C CYS A 13 52.69 5.33 -86.44
N ASN A 14 52.96 6.11 -87.50
CA ASN A 14 52.41 5.87 -88.82
C ASN A 14 53.31 6.48 -89.90
N ASP A 15 54.29 5.70 -90.38
CA ASP A 15 55.29 6.05 -91.42
C ASP A 15 54.71 6.56 -92.76
N ALA A 16 53.39 6.60 -92.91
CA ALA A 16 52.66 7.16 -94.05
C ALA A 16 51.84 8.44 -93.75
N ASP A 17 51.83 8.97 -92.51
CA ASP A 17 51.04 10.13 -92.10
C ASP A 17 51.83 11.13 -91.23
N SER A 18 52.33 12.18 -91.88
CA SER A 18 53.07 13.32 -91.28
C SER A 18 52.31 14.15 -90.24
N SER A 19 51.12 13.71 -89.80
CA SER A 19 50.38 14.27 -88.66
C SER A 19 50.44 13.39 -87.39
N MET A 20 51.11 12.23 -87.42
CA MET A 20 51.36 11.37 -86.25
C MET A 20 52.86 11.33 -85.88
N PRO A 21 53.44 12.45 -85.40
CA PRO A 21 54.87 12.54 -85.06
C PRO A 21 55.27 11.76 -83.81
N ASN A 22 56.59 11.60 -83.64
CA ASN A 22 57.32 10.85 -82.62
C ASN A 22 57.18 11.28 -81.14
N ASN A 23 56.08 11.90 -80.74
CA ASN A 23 55.87 12.42 -79.38
C ASN A 23 54.54 11.93 -78.77
N ASP A 24 54.17 10.72 -79.16
CA ASP A 24 53.06 9.86 -78.76
C ASP A 24 53.76 8.50 -78.55
N GLU A 25 53.83 7.99 -77.30
CA GLU A 25 54.73 6.88 -76.94
C GLU A 25 54.13 5.48 -77.17
N ASP A 26 52.80 5.36 -77.28
CA ASP A 26 52.09 4.09 -77.52
C ASP A 26 51.22 4.05 -78.80
N CYS A 27 51.09 5.19 -79.48
CA CYS A 27 50.43 5.39 -80.77
C CYS A 27 48.90 5.40 -80.76
N ASP A 28 48.28 5.92 -79.71
CA ASP A 28 46.82 6.08 -79.61
C ASP A 28 46.28 7.41 -80.22
N GLY A 29 47.14 8.41 -80.39
CA GLY A 29 46.82 9.75 -80.90
C GLY A 29 46.89 10.88 -79.85
N ILE A 30 47.14 10.57 -78.59
CA ILE A 30 47.44 11.51 -77.51
C ILE A 30 48.96 11.74 -77.48
N ILE A 31 49.39 12.98 -77.24
CA ILE A 31 50.82 13.28 -77.17
C ILE A 31 51.33 13.11 -75.73
N ALA A 32 52.50 12.52 -75.55
CA ALA A 32 53.14 12.18 -74.27
C ALA A 32 53.27 13.32 -73.24
N SER A 33 53.09 14.58 -73.65
CA SER A 33 53.02 15.72 -72.73
C SER A 33 51.65 15.94 -72.07
N ILE A 34 50.63 15.22 -72.53
CA ILE A 34 49.24 15.27 -72.06
C ILE A 34 48.60 13.87 -71.93
N ASP A 35 49.38 12.80 -72.04
CA ASP A 35 48.93 11.42 -71.85
C ASP A 35 49.03 11.05 -70.36
N CYS A 36 48.06 10.30 -69.87
CA CYS A 36 48.04 9.77 -68.51
C CYS A 36 48.91 8.52 -68.32
N ASP A 37 49.08 7.69 -69.36
CA ASP A 37 49.97 6.53 -69.35
C ASP A 37 50.51 6.28 -70.75
N ASP A 38 51.69 6.86 -71.03
CA ASP A 38 52.58 6.69 -72.21
C ASP A 38 52.84 5.22 -72.67
N THR A 39 52.28 4.23 -71.96
CA THR A 39 52.45 2.80 -72.22
C THR A 39 51.15 2.03 -72.49
N SER A 40 49.99 2.70 -72.47
CA SER A 40 48.66 2.11 -72.51
C SER A 40 47.72 2.82 -73.50
N PRO A 41 47.54 2.31 -74.74
CA PRO A 41 46.86 3.01 -75.85
C PRO A 41 45.31 2.96 -75.76
N ILE A 42 44.82 3.13 -74.54
CA ILE A 42 43.44 3.26 -74.07
C ILE A 42 43.39 4.25 -72.88
N SER A 43 44.48 4.96 -72.61
CA SER A 43 44.57 6.00 -71.59
C SER A 43 43.70 7.19 -71.98
N THR A 44 43.51 8.05 -71.00
CA THR A 44 42.87 9.35 -71.09
C THR A 44 43.93 10.43 -71.29
N SER A 45 43.52 11.60 -71.77
CA SER A 45 44.40 12.76 -71.77
C SER A 45 44.24 13.53 -70.45
N ILE A 46 45.28 14.23 -69.98
CA ILE A 46 45.23 15.14 -68.82
C ILE A 46 44.26 16.33 -69.01
N THR A 47 43.57 16.40 -70.15
CA THR A 47 42.50 17.38 -70.44
C THR A 47 41.10 16.78 -70.36
N GLU A 48 41.00 15.48 -70.14
CA GLU A 48 39.77 14.69 -69.99
C GLU A 48 39.75 13.87 -68.67
N ASP A 49 40.90 13.74 -68.00
CA ASP A 49 41.16 13.06 -66.72
C ASP A 49 42.48 13.65 -66.16
N ASN A 50 42.43 14.67 -65.30
CA ASN A 50 43.63 15.50 -65.01
C ASN A 50 44.55 14.93 -63.91
N ASP A 51 44.11 13.93 -63.13
CA ASP A 51 44.95 13.22 -62.16
C ASP A 51 45.29 11.76 -62.55
N CYS A 52 44.70 11.25 -63.62
CA CYS A 52 45.00 9.99 -64.29
C CYS A 52 44.58 8.73 -63.51
N ASP A 53 43.41 8.77 -62.86
CA ASP A 53 42.84 7.63 -62.14
C ASP A 53 41.88 6.75 -62.98
N GLY A 54 41.39 7.29 -64.11
CA GLY A 54 40.47 6.64 -65.04
C GLY A 54 39.00 7.12 -64.95
N VAL A 55 38.67 8.05 -64.06
CA VAL A 55 37.45 8.86 -64.06
C VAL A 55 37.65 10.05 -65.01
N LEU A 56 36.58 10.51 -65.66
CA LEU A 56 36.65 11.68 -66.52
C LEU A 56 36.39 12.97 -65.72
N THR A 57 37.05 14.08 -66.08
CA THR A 57 36.88 15.43 -65.51
C THR A 57 35.42 15.93 -65.37
N ALA A 58 34.47 15.32 -66.09
CA ALA A 58 33.05 15.67 -66.03
C ALA A 58 32.24 14.84 -65.01
N ASP A 59 32.78 13.71 -64.59
CA ASP A 59 32.18 12.73 -63.67
C ASP A 59 32.93 12.66 -62.33
N ASP A 60 34.10 13.28 -62.20
CA ASP A 60 34.90 13.41 -60.97
C ASP A 60 34.48 14.64 -60.13
N CYS A 61 34.47 14.45 -58.80
CA CYS A 61 34.24 15.49 -57.81
C CYS A 61 35.43 16.45 -57.57
N ASP A 62 36.68 15.96 -57.65
CA ASP A 62 37.91 16.75 -57.64
C ASP A 62 38.96 16.08 -58.55
N ASP A 63 38.85 16.34 -59.85
CA ASP A 63 39.73 15.99 -61.00
C ASP A 63 41.23 16.36 -60.81
N GLY A 64 41.66 16.73 -59.60
CA GLY A 64 43.05 16.87 -59.18
C GLY A 64 43.49 15.92 -58.04
N ASP A 65 42.63 15.02 -57.59
CA ASP A 65 42.89 14.00 -56.55
C ASP A 65 42.30 12.63 -56.94
N ALA A 66 43.18 11.74 -57.44
CA ALA A 66 42.93 10.34 -57.80
C ALA A 66 42.43 9.40 -56.65
N THR A 67 41.90 9.97 -55.57
CA THR A 67 41.17 9.31 -54.50
C THR A 67 39.79 9.91 -54.21
N SER A 68 39.37 10.86 -55.05
CA SER A 68 38.07 11.51 -55.09
C SER A 68 36.92 10.52 -55.35
N THR A 69 35.71 10.96 -55.02
CA THR A 69 34.44 10.31 -55.35
C THR A 69 34.00 10.69 -56.77
N ILE A 70 32.98 10.00 -57.31
CA ILE A 70 32.38 10.35 -58.60
C ILE A 70 31.02 10.99 -58.39
N VAL A 71 30.68 12.00 -59.20
CA VAL A 71 29.45 12.81 -59.14
C VAL A 71 28.15 11.97 -59.23
N SER A 72 28.25 10.70 -59.68
CA SER A 72 27.11 9.77 -59.71
C SER A 72 26.93 8.92 -58.45
N GLU A 73 27.89 8.97 -57.53
CA GLU A 73 27.89 8.25 -56.24
C GLU A 73 28.03 9.19 -55.03
N ASP A 74 28.42 10.45 -55.24
CA ASP A 74 28.52 11.58 -54.30
C ASP A 74 28.05 12.83 -55.07
N GLY A 75 26.83 13.30 -54.82
CA GLY A 75 26.12 14.19 -55.74
C GLY A 75 26.56 15.67 -55.70
N ASP A 76 27.10 16.11 -54.57
CA ASP A 76 27.56 17.49 -54.35
C ASP A 76 29.05 17.61 -54.01
N CYS A 77 29.76 16.48 -53.91
CA CYS A 77 31.19 16.35 -53.75
C CYS A 77 31.72 16.75 -52.36
N ASP A 78 31.02 16.32 -51.30
CA ASP A 78 31.44 16.49 -49.90
C ASP A 78 32.29 15.32 -49.34
N GLY A 79 32.26 14.16 -50.02
CA GLY A 79 32.96 12.93 -49.64
C GLY A 79 32.08 11.86 -48.98
N VAL A 80 30.79 12.11 -48.79
CA VAL A 80 29.78 11.11 -48.41
C VAL A 80 29.07 10.59 -49.65
N LEU A 81 28.70 9.31 -49.64
CA LEU A 81 27.98 8.73 -50.78
C LEU A 81 26.51 9.16 -50.75
N THR A 82 25.90 9.38 -51.91
CA THR A 82 24.46 9.60 -52.16
C THR A 82 23.53 8.70 -51.34
N ALA A 83 23.98 7.48 -51.03
CA ALA A 83 23.20 6.51 -50.23
C ALA A 83 23.10 6.87 -48.74
N ASP A 84 23.99 7.71 -48.23
CA ASP A 84 24.23 8.05 -46.83
C ASP A 84 24.11 9.58 -46.54
N ASP A 85 23.78 10.39 -47.55
CA ASP A 85 23.77 11.88 -47.50
C ASP A 85 22.37 12.53 -47.72
N CYS A 86 21.41 11.82 -48.31
CA CYS A 86 20.00 12.23 -48.49
C CYS A 86 19.68 13.47 -49.34
N ASP A 87 20.50 14.53 -49.38
CA ASP A 87 20.39 15.67 -50.29
C ASP A 87 21.69 15.90 -51.05
N ASP A 88 21.83 15.19 -52.19
CA ASP A 88 22.86 15.30 -53.26
C ASP A 88 23.08 16.73 -53.84
N SER A 89 22.72 17.79 -53.12
CA SER A 89 22.85 19.18 -53.52
C SER A 89 23.21 20.16 -52.39
N ASP A 90 23.43 19.72 -51.15
CA ASP A 90 23.88 20.55 -50.02
C ASP A 90 24.98 19.85 -49.17
N PRO A 91 26.27 20.20 -49.35
CA PRO A 91 27.45 19.47 -48.81
C PRO A 91 27.65 19.71 -47.31
N GLY A 92 26.64 19.31 -46.55
CA GLY A 92 26.42 19.58 -45.13
C GLY A 92 25.30 18.76 -44.50
N THR A 93 24.55 17.96 -45.29
CA THR A 93 23.63 16.92 -44.81
C THR A 93 24.32 15.62 -44.39
N SER A 94 25.63 15.49 -44.67
CA SER A 94 26.44 14.32 -44.36
C SER A 94 26.12 13.63 -43.02
N ASN A 95 25.69 12.37 -43.11
CA ASN A 95 25.23 11.49 -42.03
C ASN A 95 23.83 11.84 -41.46
N ASP A 96 22.80 11.66 -42.29
CA ASP A 96 21.38 11.51 -41.94
C ASP A 96 20.93 10.22 -42.67
N MET A 97 20.71 9.10 -41.96
CA MET A 97 20.55 7.79 -42.61
C MET A 97 19.09 7.45 -42.98
N ASP A 98 18.11 8.25 -42.55
CA ASP A 98 16.70 8.06 -42.89
C ASP A 98 16.00 9.25 -43.58
N CYS A 99 16.73 10.35 -43.75
CA CYS A 99 16.38 11.56 -44.48
C CYS A 99 15.28 12.42 -43.83
N ASP A 100 15.27 12.55 -42.50
CA ASP A 100 14.31 13.40 -41.78
C ASP A 100 14.80 14.84 -41.50
N GLY A 101 16.10 15.09 -41.63
CA GLY A 101 16.78 16.36 -41.35
C GLY A 101 17.52 16.41 -40.01
N VAL A 102 17.59 15.30 -39.27
CA VAL A 102 18.40 15.12 -38.06
C VAL A 102 19.65 14.31 -38.39
N LEU A 103 20.82 14.82 -38.03
CA LEU A 103 22.07 14.07 -38.21
C LEU A 103 22.13 12.87 -37.26
N THR A 104 22.65 11.72 -37.71
CA THR A 104 22.86 10.46 -36.97
C THR A 104 23.38 10.63 -35.53
N ALA A 105 24.21 11.65 -35.29
CA ALA A 105 24.79 11.92 -33.97
C ALA A 105 23.81 12.53 -32.95
N ASN A 106 22.62 12.95 -33.38
CA ASN A 106 21.55 13.55 -32.58
C ASN A 106 20.21 12.80 -32.71
N ASP A 107 20.13 11.76 -33.53
CA ASP A 107 18.93 10.94 -33.71
C ASP A 107 18.95 9.74 -32.73
N CYS A 108 17.78 9.43 -32.18
CA CYS A 108 17.53 8.25 -31.36
C CYS A 108 17.40 6.93 -32.14
N ASP A 109 16.93 6.95 -33.38
CA ASP A 109 16.82 5.80 -34.28
C ASP A 109 16.96 6.28 -35.73
N ASP A 110 18.22 6.44 -36.14
CA ASP A 110 18.79 6.75 -37.47
C ASP A 110 18.37 5.75 -38.59
N SER A 111 17.26 5.03 -38.40
CA SER A 111 16.61 4.15 -39.38
C SER A 111 15.10 4.37 -39.48
N ASN A 112 14.56 5.38 -38.79
CA ASN A 112 13.16 5.67 -38.60
C ASN A 112 12.90 7.20 -38.61
N PRO A 113 12.45 7.79 -39.74
CA PRO A 113 12.37 9.25 -39.95
C PRO A 113 11.17 9.92 -39.25
N GLN A 114 10.73 9.32 -38.13
CA GLN A 114 9.72 9.78 -37.18
C GLN A 114 10.22 9.58 -35.73
N SER A 115 11.52 9.35 -35.59
CA SER A 115 12.25 9.26 -34.33
C SER A 115 12.26 10.61 -33.58
N THR A 116 12.64 10.56 -32.32
CA THR A 116 12.94 11.71 -31.48
C THR A 116 14.41 12.10 -31.64
N THR A 117 14.78 13.31 -31.21
CA THR A 117 16.19 13.69 -31.13
C THR A 117 16.71 13.49 -29.72
N ILE A 118 18.01 13.19 -29.56
CA ILE A 118 18.72 13.09 -28.27
C ILE A 118 18.59 14.39 -27.43
N ALA A 119 18.18 15.51 -28.04
CA ALA A 119 17.93 16.78 -27.35
C ALA A 119 16.49 16.95 -26.83
N ASP A 120 15.55 16.13 -27.32
CA ASP A 120 14.14 16.12 -26.94
C ASP A 120 13.72 14.82 -26.21
N ASP A 121 14.54 13.77 -26.26
CA ASP A 121 14.38 12.43 -25.66
C ASP A 121 15.80 11.93 -25.32
N GLY A 122 16.20 11.97 -24.04
CA GLY A 122 17.62 11.93 -23.67
C GLY A 122 18.29 10.56 -23.77
N ASP A 123 17.51 9.49 -23.65
CA ASP A 123 17.98 8.10 -23.66
C ASP A 123 17.36 7.20 -24.74
N CYS A 124 16.43 7.77 -25.53
CA CYS A 124 15.84 7.19 -26.72
C CYS A 124 14.84 6.06 -26.46
N ASP A 125 14.03 6.18 -25.40
CA ASP A 125 12.92 5.26 -25.09
C ASP A 125 11.59 5.60 -25.79
N GLY A 126 11.47 6.83 -26.33
CA GLY A 126 10.27 7.36 -26.99
C GLY A 126 9.44 8.33 -26.15
N VAL A 127 9.90 8.70 -24.95
CA VAL A 127 9.31 9.74 -24.09
C VAL A 127 10.19 10.99 -24.09
N LEU A 128 9.55 12.16 -24.07
CA LEU A 128 10.27 13.41 -24.20
C LEU A 128 10.95 13.78 -22.87
N THR A 129 12.16 14.36 -22.91
CA THR A 129 12.93 14.96 -21.80
C THR A 129 12.13 15.86 -20.83
N VAL A 130 10.98 16.39 -21.26
CA VAL A 130 10.08 17.20 -20.41
C VAL A 130 9.08 16.39 -19.60
N ASP A 131 8.83 15.15 -20.02
CA ASP A 131 7.91 14.18 -19.46
C ASP A 131 8.62 12.90 -18.95
N ASP A 132 9.90 12.74 -19.24
CA ASP A 132 10.81 11.72 -18.69
C ASP A 132 11.39 12.15 -17.33
N CYS A 133 11.67 11.16 -16.47
CA CYS A 133 12.26 11.32 -15.14
C CYS A 133 13.77 11.03 -15.08
N ASP A 134 14.35 10.29 -16.04
CA ASP A 134 15.80 10.05 -16.11
C ASP A 134 16.25 9.86 -17.57
N ASP A 135 16.55 10.98 -18.24
CA ASP A 135 17.18 11.15 -19.58
C ASP A 135 18.50 10.37 -19.82
N THR A 136 18.83 9.39 -18.98
CA THR A 136 20.01 8.55 -19.07
C THR A 136 19.73 7.04 -18.91
N ASN A 137 18.47 6.61 -18.79
CA ASN A 137 18.10 5.23 -18.46
C ASN A 137 16.74 4.78 -19.05
N PRO A 138 16.72 4.16 -20.25
CA PRO A 138 15.51 3.92 -21.07
C PRO A 138 14.58 2.80 -20.56
N ASP A 139 14.72 2.44 -19.28
CA ASP A 139 13.80 1.61 -18.51
C ASP A 139 12.88 2.48 -17.59
N ILE A 140 13.07 3.81 -17.49
CA ILE A 140 12.35 4.75 -16.59
C ILE A 140 11.40 5.66 -17.38
N LEU A 141 10.23 5.12 -17.74
CA LEU A 141 9.50 5.62 -18.92
C LEU A 141 8.70 6.94 -18.79
N SER A 142 8.26 7.46 -17.62
CA SER A 142 7.48 8.72 -17.59
C SER A 142 7.09 9.30 -16.22
N ASN A 143 6.85 10.61 -16.20
CA ASN A 143 6.18 11.39 -15.16
C ASN A 143 4.66 11.10 -14.95
N ASP A 144 4.02 10.37 -15.88
CA ASP A 144 2.57 10.15 -15.93
C ASP A 144 2.08 9.25 -14.77
N MET A 145 3.03 8.55 -14.12
CA MET A 145 2.86 7.95 -12.80
C MET A 145 3.83 8.51 -11.76
N ASP A 146 5.04 8.97 -12.07
CA ASP A 146 6.01 9.50 -11.08
C ASP A 146 6.21 11.03 -11.25
N THR A 147 5.28 11.84 -10.74
CA THR A 147 5.24 13.29 -11.05
C THR A 147 6.33 14.12 -10.36
N ASP A 148 7.00 13.61 -9.33
CA ASP A 148 8.17 14.26 -8.72
C ASP A 148 9.50 13.53 -8.99
N CYS A 149 9.47 12.48 -9.81
CA CYS A 149 10.61 11.70 -10.30
C CYS A 149 11.47 11.12 -9.16
N ASN A 150 10.81 10.51 -8.18
CA ASN A 150 11.44 9.97 -6.98
C ASN A 150 11.68 8.44 -7.01
N GLY A 151 11.15 7.75 -8.03
CA GLY A 151 11.21 6.30 -8.23
C GLY A 151 9.94 5.54 -7.82
N PHE A 152 8.86 6.24 -7.46
CA PHE A 152 7.59 5.65 -6.99
C PHE A 152 6.39 6.19 -7.78
N ASP A 153 5.38 5.33 -7.99
CA ASP A 153 4.08 5.77 -8.53
C ASP A 153 3.44 6.79 -7.58
N GLY A 154 2.82 7.84 -8.11
CA GLY A 154 2.22 8.97 -7.40
C GLY A 154 1.02 8.58 -6.54
N THR A 155 0.63 7.30 -6.56
CA THR A 155 -0.15 6.66 -5.49
C THR A 155 0.56 6.71 -4.12
N CYS A 156 1.89 6.87 -4.08
CA CYS A 156 2.73 7.03 -2.90
C CYS A 156 2.91 8.50 -2.44
N GLU A 157 2.46 9.49 -3.21
CA GLU A 157 2.54 10.89 -2.80
C GLU A 157 1.64 11.18 -1.57
N ASN A 158 2.22 11.79 -0.53
CA ASN A 158 1.51 12.24 0.69
C ASN A 158 0.91 11.11 1.55
N ILE A 159 1.64 10.00 1.73
CA ILE A 159 1.40 9.06 2.83
C ILE A 159 1.68 9.78 4.16
N VAL A 160 0.62 10.07 4.92
CA VAL A 160 0.71 10.71 6.23
C VAL A 160 0.04 9.83 7.27
N LEU A 161 0.77 9.47 8.32
CA LEU A 161 0.27 8.77 9.49
C LEU A 161 -0.48 9.77 10.40
N GLU A 162 -1.80 9.62 10.52
CA GLU A 162 -2.68 10.46 11.33
C GLU A 162 -2.55 10.15 12.82
N SER A 163 -2.51 8.86 13.18
CA SER A 163 -2.33 8.36 14.56
C SER A 163 -2.06 6.86 14.60
N THR A 164 -1.69 6.36 15.78
CA THR A 164 -1.61 4.91 16.06
C THR A 164 -2.33 4.56 17.35
N THR A 165 -2.67 3.28 17.53
CA THR A 165 -3.18 2.73 18.79
C THR A 165 -2.50 1.39 19.02
N PRO A 166 -1.63 1.23 20.04
CA PRO A 166 -1.17 2.26 20.97
C PRO A 166 -0.41 3.42 20.28
N ASN A 167 -0.28 4.56 20.95
CA ASN A 167 0.63 5.64 20.50
C ASN A 167 2.09 5.20 20.68
N ASP A 168 3.03 5.84 19.98
CA ASP A 168 4.45 5.65 20.26
C ASP A 168 4.81 6.01 21.71
N GLU A 169 5.79 5.29 22.26
CA GLU A 169 6.22 5.27 23.66
C GLU A 169 5.10 4.97 24.70
N SER A 170 3.94 4.42 24.29
CA SER A 170 2.86 4.10 25.23
C SER A 170 3.28 3.05 26.25
N MET A 171 2.95 3.32 27.52
CA MET A 171 3.02 2.35 28.61
C MET A 171 1.62 1.77 28.89
N ASP A 172 1.56 0.70 29.67
CA ASP A 172 0.32 0.09 30.17
C ASP A 172 -0.65 -0.38 29.06
N VAL A 173 -0.12 -0.80 27.91
CA VAL A 173 -0.93 -1.36 26.81
C VAL A 173 -1.51 -2.72 27.21
N TYR A 174 -2.82 -2.91 27.00
CA TYR A 174 -3.47 -4.18 27.30
C TYR A 174 -3.02 -5.27 26.30
N ILE A 175 -2.68 -6.45 26.82
CA ILE A 175 -2.03 -7.55 26.08
C ILE A 175 -2.87 -8.19 24.96
N LEU A 176 -4.15 -7.84 24.87
CA LEU A 176 -5.07 -8.29 23.82
C LEU A 176 -5.49 -7.17 22.85
N ASN A 177 -5.12 -5.91 23.11
CA ASN A 177 -5.51 -4.82 22.21
C ASN A 177 -4.86 -5.03 20.83
N PRO A 178 -5.62 -4.85 19.74
CA PRO A 178 -5.02 -4.80 18.41
C PRO A 178 -4.11 -3.58 18.29
N ILE A 179 -3.08 -3.71 17.46
CA ILE A 179 -2.17 -2.61 17.11
C ILE A 179 -2.65 -2.04 15.78
N THR A 180 -3.02 -0.76 15.76
CA THR A 180 -3.64 -0.11 14.60
C THR A 180 -2.89 1.14 14.19
N PHE A 181 -2.64 1.28 12.89
CA PHE A 181 -2.10 2.49 12.25
C PHE A 181 -3.21 3.15 11.43
N TYR A 182 -3.41 4.46 11.60
CA TYR A 182 -4.44 5.26 10.91
C TYR A 182 -3.77 6.29 10.01
N PHE A 183 -4.10 6.29 8.72
CA PHE A 183 -3.54 7.22 7.73
C PHE A 183 -4.51 8.33 7.37
N GLU A 184 -4.03 9.53 6.99
CA GLU A 184 -4.87 10.68 6.63
C GLU A 184 -5.78 10.44 5.40
N SER A 185 -6.74 11.34 5.14
CA SER A 185 -7.73 11.21 4.06
C SER A 185 -7.21 11.52 2.65
N SER A 186 -5.93 11.90 2.52
CA SER A 186 -5.21 11.99 1.25
C SER A 186 -4.88 10.63 0.66
N ILE A 187 -4.69 9.59 1.49
CA ILE A 187 -4.21 8.29 1.02
C ILE A 187 -5.26 7.57 0.18
N ASN A 188 -4.81 6.94 -0.90
CA ASN A 188 -5.62 6.09 -1.75
C ASN A 188 -5.72 4.69 -1.11
N ASP A 189 -6.93 4.12 -1.01
CA ASP A 189 -7.14 2.77 -0.47
C ASP A 189 -6.36 1.69 -1.28
N ALA A 190 -5.98 1.98 -2.53
CA ALA A 190 -5.11 1.11 -3.33
C ALA A 190 -3.67 1.04 -2.80
N THR A 191 -3.10 2.16 -2.33
CA THR A 191 -1.74 2.27 -1.76
C THR A 191 -1.56 1.49 -0.45
N LEU A 192 -2.65 1.00 0.14
CA LEU A 192 -2.60 0.21 1.37
C LEU A 192 -2.77 -1.31 1.15
N GLN A 193 -2.89 -1.79 -0.09
CA GLN A 193 -3.17 -3.21 -0.36
C GLN A 193 -1.95 -4.14 -0.27
N ASP A 194 -0.74 -3.61 -0.51
CA ASP A 194 0.54 -4.27 -0.28
C ASP A 194 1.05 -4.10 1.16
N ALA A 195 0.48 -3.14 1.90
CA ALA A 195 0.95 -2.72 3.20
C ALA A 195 0.96 -3.85 4.24
N THR A 196 2.11 -4.00 4.89
CA THR A 196 2.36 -4.99 5.95
C THR A 196 2.49 -4.30 7.31
N LEU A 197 2.07 -4.99 8.37
CA LEU A 197 2.26 -4.57 9.75
C LEU A 197 2.82 -5.75 10.55
N GLN A 198 4.05 -5.60 11.03
CA GLN A 198 4.77 -6.61 11.79
C GLN A 198 4.96 -6.13 13.24
N VAL A 199 4.76 -7.03 14.21
CA VAL A 199 5.04 -6.76 15.63
C VAL A 199 6.20 -7.65 16.07
N THR A 200 7.18 -7.08 16.77
CA THR A 200 8.40 -7.76 17.22
C THR A 200 8.59 -7.63 18.73
N ASP A 201 9.05 -8.71 19.35
CA ASP A 201 9.33 -8.82 20.78
C ASP A 201 10.72 -8.24 21.15
N PRO A 202 11.09 -8.13 22.45
CA PRO A 202 12.39 -7.58 22.86
C PRO A 202 13.62 -8.39 22.38
N SER A 203 13.42 -9.60 21.85
CA SER A 203 14.49 -10.43 21.27
C SER A 203 14.69 -10.17 19.77
N GLY A 204 13.81 -9.38 19.14
CA GLY A 204 13.72 -9.21 17.69
C GLY A 204 13.00 -10.35 17.00
N SER A 205 12.22 -11.16 17.72
CA SER A 205 11.39 -12.23 17.14
C SER A 205 10.01 -11.69 16.78
N GLU A 206 9.48 -12.11 15.64
CA GLU A 206 8.13 -11.74 15.20
C GLU A 206 7.05 -12.37 16.09
N VAL A 207 6.05 -11.56 16.45
CA VAL A 207 4.84 -12.00 17.13
C VAL A 207 3.86 -12.53 16.07
N MET A 208 3.38 -13.76 16.26
CA MET A 208 2.35 -14.32 15.39
C MET A 208 1.03 -13.57 15.55
N GLY A 209 0.39 -13.20 14.44
CA GLY A 209 -0.91 -12.53 14.41
C GLY A 209 -1.53 -12.51 13.02
N THR A 210 -2.58 -11.72 12.87
CA THR A 210 -3.26 -11.46 11.59
C THR A 210 -3.34 -9.97 11.35
N THR A 211 -2.94 -9.54 10.16
CA THR A 211 -3.07 -8.15 9.71
C THR A 211 -4.30 -8.01 8.81
N GLU A 212 -5.10 -6.97 9.05
CA GLU A 212 -6.29 -6.63 8.29
C GLU A 212 -6.25 -5.16 7.86
N ILE A 213 -6.60 -4.88 6.61
CA ILE A 213 -6.68 -3.53 6.03
C ILE A 213 -8.16 -3.18 5.87
N LEU A 214 -8.60 -2.10 6.52
CA LEU A 214 -10.00 -1.71 6.61
C LEU A 214 -10.18 -0.25 6.13
N GLY A 215 -9.96 -0.04 4.82
CA GLY A 215 -9.80 1.29 4.24
C GLY A 215 -8.49 1.92 4.75
N ARG A 216 -8.58 3.15 5.26
CA ARG A 216 -7.44 3.94 5.81
C ARG A 216 -6.89 3.49 7.18
N ARG A 217 -7.10 2.24 7.59
CA ARG A 217 -6.48 1.66 8.80
C ARG A 217 -5.89 0.29 8.53
N ILE A 218 -4.70 0.05 9.07
CA ILE A 218 -4.04 -1.26 9.09
C ILE A 218 -4.03 -1.73 10.54
N GLN A 219 -4.61 -2.89 10.80
CA GLN A 219 -4.79 -3.44 12.15
C GLN A 219 -4.12 -4.81 12.26
N PHE A 220 -3.23 -4.98 13.23
CA PHE A 220 -2.65 -6.27 13.62
C PHE A 220 -3.32 -6.79 14.89
N SER A 221 -3.86 -8.00 14.82
CA SER A 221 -4.43 -8.72 15.96
C SER A 221 -3.49 -9.86 16.35
N PRO A 222 -2.91 -9.87 17.57
CA PRO A 222 -2.06 -10.96 18.05
C PRO A 222 -2.80 -12.31 18.06
N ALA A 223 -2.16 -13.39 17.58
CA ALA A 223 -2.75 -14.73 17.56
C ALA A 223 -2.80 -15.41 18.94
N SER A 224 -2.11 -14.83 19.92
CA SER A 224 -2.10 -15.16 21.34
C SER A 224 -1.87 -13.86 22.12
N PRO A 225 -2.29 -13.77 23.40
CA PRO A 225 -2.02 -12.59 24.21
C PRO A 225 -0.53 -12.26 24.26
N LEU A 226 -0.20 -10.97 24.17
CA LEU A 226 1.18 -10.49 24.33
C LEU A 226 1.70 -10.81 25.74
N SER A 227 3.03 -10.88 25.89
CA SER A 227 3.61 -10.98 27.23
C SER A 227 3.35 -9.69 28.02
N PRO A 228 2.98 -9.75 29.31
CA PRO A 228 2.86 -8.56 30.17
C PRO A 228 4.22 -7.94 30.47
N VAL A 229 4.23 -6.67 30.91
CA VAL A 229 5.44 -5.91 31.30
C VAL A 229 6.60 -6.05 30.29
N THR A 230 6.25 -6.05 29.01
CA THR A 230 7.15 -6.37 27.90
C THR A 230 7.11 -5.27 26.85
N ASN A 231 8.28 -4.84 26.39
CA ASN A 231 8.42 -3.85 25.33
C ASN A 231 8.31 -4.53 23.95
N TYR A 232 7.41 -4.04 23.12
CA TYR A 232 7.24 -4.46 21.74
C TYR A 232 7.50 -3.27 20.80
N SER A 233 7.92 -3.58 19.58
CA SER A 233 7.90 -2.62 18.46
C SER A 233 6.94 -3.11 17.38
N ALA A 234 6.16 -2.19 16.83
CA ALA A 234 5.30 -2.44 15.68
C ALA A 234 5.74 -1.57 14.51
N THR A 235 6.02 -2.21 13.38
CA THR A 235 6.53 -1.59 12.17
C THR A 235 5.52 -1.79 11.05
N VAL A 236 5.04 -0.69 10.48
CA VAL A 236 4.27 -0.68 9.23
C VAL A 236 5.24 -0.47 8.07
N HIS A 237 5.05 -1.22 6.99
CA HIS A 237 5.86 -1.12 5.78
C HIS A 237 4.95 -1.23 4.55
N ILE A 238 4.97 -0.21 3.69
CA ILE A 238 4.33 -0.19 2.37
C ILE A 238 5.47 -0.38 1.37
N GLU A 239 5.56 -1.57 0.78
CA GLU A 239 6.74 -2.01 0.02
C GLU A 239 6.85 -1.25 -1.30
N ASP A 240 5.71 -1.00 -1.96
CA ASP A 240 5.64 -0.26 -3.23
C ASP A 240 5.97 1.25 -3.07
N CYS A 241 6.12 1.76 -1.84
CA CYS A 241 6.37 3.18 -1.54
C CYS A 241 7.61 3.45 -0.65
N ASP A 242 8.42 2.43 -0.30
CA ASP A 242 9.52 2.47 0.69
C ASP A 242 9.14 3.18 2.01
N PHE A 243 7.85 3.16 2.36
CA PHE A 243 7.33 3.85 3.54
C PHE A 243 7.44 2.92 4.74
N VAL A 244 8.33 3.26 5.68
CA VAL A 244 8.52 2.53 6.94
C VAL A 244 8.27 3.47 8.12
N GLU A 245 7.29 3.13 8.95
CA GLU A 245 7.09 3.78 10.25
C GLU A 245 7.10 2.75 11.37
N THR A 246 7.61 3.13 12.55
CA THR A 246 7.75 2.21 13.68
C THR A 246 7.43 2.89 14.99
N ILE A 247 6.53 2.27 15.76
CA ILE A 247 6.23 2.66 17.13
C ILE A 247 6.79 1.63 18.11
N SER A 248 7.12 2.07 19.32
CA SER A 248 7.46 1.22 20.47
C SER A 248 6.40 1.37 21.56
N PHE A 249 6.04 0.29 22.24
CA PHE A 249 5.11 0.32 23.37
C PHE A 249 5.45 -0.75 24.41
N ALA A 250 4.98 -0.55 25.64
CA ALA A 250 5.12 -1.52 26.73
C ALA A 250 3.74 -2.02 27.18
N THR A 251 3.60 -3.33 27.30
CA THR A 251 2.40 -3.96 27.86
C THR A 251 2.31 -3.75 29.37
N SER A 252 1.08 -3.67 29.88
CA SER A 252 0.79 -3.51 31.31
C SER A 252 1.15 -4.73 32.17
N GLU A 253 1.06 -4.57 33.50
CA GLU A 253 1.06 -5.68 34.48
C GLU A 253 -0.22 -6.55 34.37
N LEU A 254 -1.29 -6.06 33.73
CA LEU A 254 -2.49 -6.85 33.45
C LEU A 254 -2.16 -7.91 32.38
N GLY A 255 -1.98 -9.14 32.85
CA GLY A 255 -1.42 -10.23 32.07
C GLY A 255 -0.46 -11.11 32.85
N GLU A 256 0.16 -10.60 33.91
CA GLU A 256 1.01 -11.42 34.76
C GLU A 256 0.22 -12.51 35.50
N ALA A 257 0.89 -13.61 35.78
CA ALA A 257 0.31 -14.70 36.56
C ALA A 257 -0.12 -14.20 37.95
N LEU A 258 -1.29 -14.66 38.41
CA LEU A 258 -1.86 -14.27 39.70
C LEU A 258 -0.88 -14.51 40.87
N ASP A 259 -0.86 -13.55 41.79
CA ASP A 259 -0.02 -13.55 42.98
C ASP A 259 -0.26 -14.80 43.84
N SER A 260 0.81 -15.33 44.44
CA SER A 260 0.73 -16.53 45.25
C SER A 260 -0.17 -16.33 46.48
N GLY A 261 -1.36 -16.92 46.45
CA GLY A 261 -2.35 -16.81 47.53
C GLY A 261 -3.58 -15.96 47.19
N VAL A 262 -3.65 -15.39 45.98
CA VAL A 262 -4.93 -14.94 45.42
C VAL A 262 -5.81 -16.17 45.18
N SER A 263 -7.06 -16.08 45.62
CA SER A 263 -8.14 -17.02 45.34
C SER A 263 -9.43 -16.22 45.25
N PHE A 264 -10.37 -16.74 44.45
CA PHE A 264 -11.63 -16.11 44.15
C PHE A 264 -12.80 -16.75 44.88
N ASN A 265 -12.60 -17.56 45.93
CA ASN A 265 -13.68 -18.24 46.67
C ASN A 265 -14.82 -17.27 47.12
N ASN A 266 -15.90 -17.22 46.33
CA ASN A 266 -17.00 -16.23 46.29
C ASN A 266 -16.60 -14.74 46.20
N ARG A 267 -15.49 -14.43 45.53
CA ARG A 267 -14.98 -13.06 45.45
C ARG A 267 -15.75 -12.26 44.41
N THR A 268 -16.41 -11.19 44.88
CA THR A 268 -17.31 -10.36 44.06
C THR A 268 -16.66 -9.04 43.67
N TYR A 269 -16.88 -8.66 42.41
CA TYR A 269 -16.44 -7.40 41.80
C TYR A 269 -17.67 -6.62 41.32
N ALA A 270 -17.68 -5.31 41.55
CA ALA A 270 -18.68 -4.39 41.03
C ALA A 270 -18.15 -3.69 39.78
N PHE A 271 -18.86 -3.83 38.66
CA PHE A 271 -18.56 -3.20 37.39
C PHE A 271 -19.52 -2.04 37.12
N GLU A 272 -18.95 -0.89 36.79
CA GLU A 272 -19.70 0.28 36.30
C GLU A 272 -19.62 0.32 34.77
N LEU A 273 -20.67 -0.15 34.10
CA LEU A 273 -20.71 -0.17 32.63
C LEU A 273 -20.50 1.24 32.04
N GLN A 274 -21.05 2.27 32.70
CA GLN A 274 -20.88 3.70 32.41
C GLN A 274 -19.42 4.22 32.33
N ASN A 275 -18.44 3.45 32.83
CA ASN A 275 -17.01 3.80 32.78
C ASN A 275 -16.24 3.02 31.70
N GLY A 276 -16.88 2.05 31.04
CA GLY A 276 -16.33 1.38 29.86
C GLY A 276 -16.46 2.24 28.61
N ASN A 277 -15.75 1.84 27.56
CA ASN A 277 -15.77 2.48 26.24
C ASN A 277 -16.75 1.71 25.33
N ALA A 278 -17.84 2.33 24.91
CA ALA A 278 -18.84 1.70 24.07
C ALA A 278 -18.41 1.72 22.59
N VAL A 279 -17.87 0.59 22.12
CA VAL A 279 -17.36 0.40 20.75
C VAL A 279 -18.52 0.23 19.77
N GLU A 280 -19.45 -0.67 20.10
CA GLU A 280 -20.68 -0.90 19.34
C GLU A 280 -21.92 -0.57 20.19
N PRO A 281 -22.94 0.08 19.61
CA PRO A 281 -22.98 0.62 18.25
C PRO A 281 -22.24 1.97 18.13
N PRO A 282 -21.50 2.23 17.03
CA PRO A 282 -20.59 3.37 16.91
C PRO A 282 -21.30 4.72 17.04
N GLY A 283 -20.69 5.63 17.78
CA GLY A 283 -21.12 7.03 17.93
C GLY A 283 -22.33 7.26 18.84
N ILE A 284 -23.12 6.22 19.17
CA ILE A 284 -24.25 6.32 20.11
C ILE A 284 -24.21 5.32 21.27
N GLY A 285 -23.31 4.34 21.26
CA GLY A 285 -23.11 3.39 22.36
C GLY A 285 -22.91 4.10 23.72
N GLU A 286 -22.09 5.15 23.76
CA GLU A 286 -21.84 5.97 24.97
C GLU A 286 -23.13 6.53 25.59
N MET A 287 -24.06 7.01 24.76
CA MET A 287 -25.35 7.53 25.24
C MET A 287 -26.20 6.41 25.85
N PHE A 288 -26.16 5.22 25.26
CA PHE A 288 -26.89 4.05 25.73
C PHE A 288 -26.29 3.49 27.03
N VAL A 289 -24.98 3.32 27.10
CA VAL A 289 -24.29 2.81 28.29
C VAL A 289 -24.40 3.80 29.47
N GLY A 290 -24.48 5.11 29.18
CA GLY A 290 -24.82 6.15 30.17
C GLY A 290 -26.22 6.04 30.79
N MET A 291 -27.11 5.16 30.31
CA MET A 291 -28.41 4.86 30.92
C MET A 291 -28.33 3.79 32.04
N PHE A 292 -27.16 3.18 32.26
CA PHE A 292 -26.98 2.09 33.22
C PHE A 292 -26.60 2.65 34.61
N GLU A 293 -27.62 3.07 35.38
CA GLU A 293 -27.46 3.71 36.70
C GLU A 293 -27.00 2.74 37.83
N ARG A 294 -26.88 1.45 37.54
CA ARG A 294 -26.58 0.38 38.51
C ARG A 294 -25.34 -0.40 38.11
N GLN A 295 -24.69 -0.99 39.10
CA GLN A 295 -23.49 -1.81 38.91
C GLN A 295 -23.86 -3.28 38.67
N LEU A 296 -23.11 -3.92 37.79
CA LEU A 296 -23.14 -5.36 37.61
C LEU A 296 -22.23 -6.01 38.67
N LEU A 297 -22.78 -6.90 39.48
CA LEU A 297 -22.02 -7.66 40.47
C LEU A 297 -21.63 -9.00 39.84
N ILE A 298 -20.33 -9.27 39.71
CA ILE A 298 -19.82 -10.54 39.22
C ILE A 298 -19.01 -11.18 40.34
N SER A 299 -19.55 -12.27 40.90
CA SER A 299 -18.83 -13.17 41.78
C SER A 299 -18.13 -14.24 40.96
N LEU A 300 -16.84 -14.40 41.25
CA LEU A 300 -16.03 -15.48 40.73
C LEU A 300 -15.89 -16.57 41.80
N THR A 301 -15.53 -17.79 41.41
CA THR A 301 -15.03 -18.85 42.30
C THR A 301 -14.15 -19.81 41.49
N ASP A 302 -12.88 -19.92 41.86
CA ASP A 302 -11.93 -20.81 41.19
C ASP A 302 -11.97 -22.23 41.77
N SER A 303 -11.96 -23.23 40.88
CA SER A 303 -11.87 -24.63 41.29
C SER A 303 -11.15 -25.47 40.24
N ALA A 304 -9.93 -25.92 40.56
CA ALA A 304 -9.15 -26.90 39.79
C ALA A 304 -8.93 -26.54 38.29
N GLY A 305 -8.77 -25.25 37.97
CA GLY A 305 -8.58 -24.76 36.59
C GLY A 305 -9.88 -24.40 35.86
N LEU A 306 -11.01 -24.41 36.57
CA LEU A 306 -12.29 -23.87 36.13
C LEU A 306 -12.65 -22.63 36.95
N LEU A 307 -13.49 -21.78 36.36
CA LEU A 307 -14.05 -20.59 36.98
C LEU A 307 -15.58 -20.68 37.00
N ASP A 308 -16.18 -20.75 38.19
CA ASP A 308 -17.61 -20.56 38.37
C ASP A 308 -17.87 -19.05 38.44
N VAL A 309 -18.87 -18.57 37.71
CA VAL A 309 -19.21 -17.14 37.62
C VAL A 309 -20.69 -16.95 37.93
N SER A 310 -20.99 -16.07 38.87
CA SER A 310 -22.36 -15.72 39.28
C SER A 310 -22.57 -14.22 39.18
N VAL A 311 -23.68 -13.83 38.55
CA VAL A 311 -24.01 -12.43 38.24
C VAL A 311 -25.25 -12.00 39.01
N GLY A 312 -25.18 -10.79 39.53
CA GLY A 312 -26.27 -10.08 40.20
C GLY A 312 -26.16 -8.58 39.95
N VAL A 313 -26.99 -7.79 40.63
CA VAL A 313 -27.11 -6.34 40.40
C VAL A 313 -27.20 -5.60 41.74
N THR A 314 -26.68 -4.38 41.84
CA THR A 314 -26.75 -3.57 43.07
C THR A 314 -28.14 -2.96 43.29
N SER A 315 -28.58 -2.73 44.53
CA SER A 315 -29.93 -2.24 44.88
C SER A 315 -30.17 -0.78 44.47
N PHE A 316 -31.37 -0.46 43.96
CA PHE A 316 -31.80 0.92 43.71
C PHE A 316 -31.66 1.89 44.89
N VAL A 317 -31.76 1.37 46.13
CA VAL A 317 -31.70 2.22 47.33
C VAL A 317 -30.26 2.64 47.64
N ASN A 318 -29.29 1.82 47.22
CA ASN A 318 -27.87 2.00 47.51
C ASN A 318 -27.01 1.31 46.42
N PRO A 319 -26.95 1.88 45.20
CA PRO A 319 -26.50 1.19 43.98
C PRO A 319 -24.99 0.92 43.89
N THR A 320 -24.23 1.16 44.97
CA THR A 320 -22.77 1.03 45.00
C THR A 320 -22.23 0.03 46.02
N THR A 321 -23.08 -0.55 46.90
CA THR A 321 -22.60 -1.50 47.94
C THR A 321 -23.48 -2.71 48.18
N ASP A 322 -24.80 -2.62 47.95
CA ASP A 322 -25.75 -3.63 48.42
C ASP A 322 -26.32 -4.39 47.22
N GLN A 323 -26.43 -5.72 47.26
CA GLN A 323 -27.10 -6.50 46.23
C GLN A 323 -28.63 -6.31 46.26
N ASP A 324 -29.27 -6.34 45.09
CA ASP A 324 -30.72 -6.39 44.98
C ASP A 324 -31.24 -7.82 45.20
N VAL A 325 -31.66 -8.10 46.44
CA VAL A 325 -32.28 -9.37 46.84
C VAL A 325 -33.68 -9.61 46.24
N CYS A 326 -34.16 -8.72 45.38
CA CYS A 326 -35.39 -8.87 44.60
C CYS A 326 -35.14 -9.17 43.12
N LYS A 327 -33.88 -9.42 42.73
CA LYS A 327 -33.50 -9.94 41.42
C LYS A 327 -32.73 -11.26 41.60
N PRO A 328 -33.08 -12.31 40.83
CA PRO A 328 -32.39 -13.59 40.92
C PRO A 328 -30.95 -13.46 40.43
N THR A 329 -30.04 -14.27 40.99
CA THR A 329 -28.66 -14.39 40.50
C THR A 329 -28.59 -15.42 39.38
N GLN A 330 -27.82 -15.14 38.34
CA GLN A 330 -27.59 -16.05 37.22
C GLN A 330 -26.15 -16.58 37.27
N SER A 331 -25.98 -17.91 37.23
CA SER A 331 -24.66 -18.55 37.38
C SER A 331 -24.31 -19.45 36.22
N VAL A 332 -23.06 -19.36 35.75
CA VAL A 332 -22.44 -20.27 34.79
C VAL A 332 -21.31 -20.99 35.50
N LEU A 333 -21.40 -22.31 35.59
CA LEU A 333 -20.45 -23.14 36.34
C LEU A 333 -19.48 -23.85 35.38
N GLY A 334 -18.22 -23.97 35.79
CA GLY A 334 -17.22 -24.75 35.10
C GLY A 334 -16.65 -24.11 33.83
N ASN A 335 -16.58 -22.77 33.74
CA ASN A 335 -15.95 -22.09 32.61
C ASN A 335 -14.44 -22.41 32.56
N ASP A 336 -13.85 -22.43 31.37
CA ASP A 336 -12.41 -22.66 31.23
C ASP A 336 -11.60 -21.51 31.82
N PHE A 337 -10.66 -21.83 32.70
CA PHE A 337 -9.71 -20.88 33.30
C PHE A 337 -8.25 -21.35 33.10
N SER A 338 -8.02 -22.19 32.09
CA SER A 338 -6.68 -22.66 31.69
C SER A 338 -5.73 -21.53 31.27
N GLN A 339 -6.28 -20.40 30.82
CA GLN A 339 -5.54 -19.21 30.38
C GLN A 339 -5.42 -18.11 31.47
N SER A 340 -5.66 -18.45 32.74
CA SER A 340 -5.52 -17.54 33.89
C SER A 340 -4.25 -16.68 33.81
N PRO A 341 -4.33 -15.34 33.96
CA PRO A 341 -5.46 -14.58 34.52
C PRO A 341 -6.61 -14.25 33.55
N LEU A 342 -6.52 -14.65 32.28
CA LEU A 342 -7.58 -14.39 31.30
C LEU A 342 -8.74 -15.38 31.47
N PHE A 343 -9.95 -14.89 31.22
CA PHE A 343 -11.17 -15.70 31.21
C PHE A 343 -12.18 -15.18 30.17
N THR A 344 -13.06 -16.08 29.73
CA THR A 344 -14.22 -15.76 28.89
C THR A 344 -15.41 -16.60 29.36
N VAL A 345 -16.56 -15.95 29.53
CA VAL A 345 -17.80 -16.55 30.04
C VAL A 345 -18.94 -16.13 29.13
N THR A 346 -19.50 -17.08 28.40
CA THR A 346 -20.74 -16.88 27.63
C THR A 346 -21.92 -17.43 28.41
N PHE A 347 -22.92 -16.60 28.65
CA PHE A 347 -24.12 -17.00 29.37
C PHE A 347 -25.09 -17.72 28.40
N PRO A 348 -25.55 -18.94 28.73
CA PRO A 348 -26.39 -19.74 27.81
C PRO A 348 -27.87 -19.31 27.79
N GLU A 349 -28.28 -18.49 28.75
CA GLU A 349 -29.61 -17.90 28.86
C GLU A 349 -29.44 -16.37 28.88
N PRO A 350 -30.44 -15.59 28.41
CA PRO A 350 -30.36 -14.13 28.46
C PRO A 350 -30.18 -13.62 29.90
N LEU A 351 -29.34 -12.61 30.07
CA LEU A 351 -29.14 -11.93 31.35
C LEU A 351 -30.12 -10.76 31.44
N VAL A 352 -31.04 -10.82 32.42
CA VAL A 352 -31.95 -9.70 32.71
C VAL A 352 -31.28 -8.78 33.71
N PHE A 353 -30.75 -7.67 33.19
CA PHE A 353 -30.22 -6.57 33.98
C PHE A 353 -31.33 -5.54 34.21
N THR A 354 -31.40 -4.87 35.35
CA THR A 354 -32.43 -3.83 35.57
C THR A 354 -31.74 -2.49 35.79
N PRO A 355 -31.28 -1.78 34.73
CA PRO A 355 -30.39 -0.63 34.84
C PRO A 355 -31.02 0.57 35.56
N ALA A 356 -32.28 0.84 35.25
CA ALA A 356 -33.10 1.93 35.78
C ALA A 356 -34.47 1.35 36.17
N ALA A 357 -35.56 2.12 36.16
CA ALA A 357 -36.89 1.65 36.59
C ALA A 357 -37.54 0.52 35.73
N VAL A 358 -36.82 -0.03 34.74
CA VAL A 358 -37.28 -1.01 33.76
C VAL A 358 -36.23 -2.13 33.62
N ASP A 359 -36.68 -3.35 33.37
CA ASP A 359 -35.81 -4.50 33.06
C ASP A 359 -35.25 -4.37 31.63
N PHE A 360 -34.01 -4.82 31.44
CA PHE A 360 -33.27 -4.82 30.19
C PHE A 360 -32.65 -6.21 29.92
N THR A 361 -32.85 -6.74 28.73
CA THR A 361 -32.46 -8.11 28.38
C THR A 361 -31.22 -8.13 27.48
N MET A 362 -30.12 -8.69 28.00
CA MET A 362 -28.91 -8.97 27.24
C MET A 362 -28.99 -10.40 26.68
N PHE A 363 -29.04 -10.55 25.35
CA PHE A 363 -29.03 -11.84 24.67
C PHE A 363 -27.60 -12.29 24.34
N ASN A 364 -27.37 -13.59 24.53
CA ASN A 364 -26.06 -14.25 24.38
C ASN A 364 -24.89 -13.49 25.03
N PRO A 365 -25.01 -12.93 26.25
CA PRO A 365 -23.98 -12.07 26.79
C PRO A 365 -22.68 -12.87 26.96
N THR A 366 -21.59 -12.29 26.50
CA THR A 366 -20.24 -12.81 26.67
C THR A 366 -19.42 -11.77 27.41
N PHE A 367 -18.97 -12.15 28.60
CA PHE A 367 -18.06 -11.36 29.40
C PHE A 367 -16.67 -11.97 29.31
N SER A 368 -15.72 -11.20 28.80
CA SER A 368 -14.32 -11.57 28.71
C SER A 368 -13.47 -10.58 29.49
N GLY A 369 -12.28 -10.98 29.93
CA GLY A 369 -11.40 -10.05 30.62
C GLY A 369 -10.21 -10.68 31.28
N ILE A 370 -9.54 -9.85 32.08
CA ILE A 370 -8.31 -10.18 32.76
C ILE A 370 -8.39 -9.76 34.22
N ILE A 371 -7.91 -10.63 35.10
CA ILE A 371 -7.81 -10.35 36.52
C ILE A 371 -6.41 -9.80 36.82
N ALA A 372 -6.32 -8.66 37.49
CA ALA A 372 -5.04 -8.10 37.91
C ALA A 372 -4.27 -9.10 38.80
N PRO A 373 -2.92 -9.12 38.81
CA PRO A 373 -2.14 -10.15 39.50
C PRO A 373 -2.46 -10.27 41.00
N ASN A 374 -2.69 -9.12 41.66
CA ASN A 374 -3.08 -9.00 43.06
C ASN A 374 -4.58 -9.32 43.34
N GLY A 375 -5.35 -9.62 42.30
CA GLY A 375 -6.80 -9.84 42.28
C GLY A 375 -7.66 -8.64 42.66
N GLN A 376 -7.11 -7.44 42.81
CA GLN A 376 -7.84 -6.25 43.29
C GLN A 376 -8.58 -5.48 42.18
N GLU A 377 -8.49 -5.93 40.94
CA GLU A 377 -9.14 -5.32 39.78
C GLU A 377 -9.38 -6.40 38.72
N ILE A 378 -10.43 -6.22 37.94
CA ILE A 378 -10.66 -6.91 36.66
C ILE A 378 -10.85 -5.83 35.61
N VAL A 379 -10.20 -5.96 34.45
CA VAL A 379 -10.53 -5.18 33.26
C VAL A 379 -11.12 -6.12 32.24
N GLY A 380 -12.29 -5.79 31.69
CA GLY A 380 -13.03 -6.68 30.81
C GLY A 380 -13.79 -5.99 29.69
N ASN A 381 -14.31 -6.83 28.81
CA ASN A 381 -15.15 -6.52 27.67
C ASN A 381 -16.49 -7.25 27.86
N LEU A 382 -17.60 -6.57 27.60
CA LEU A 382 -18.95 -7.13 27.63
C LEU A 382 -19.58 -6.97 26.25
N GLN A 383 -19.84 -8.10 25.59
CA GLN A 383 -20.58 -8.18 24.34
C GLN A 383 -21.97 -8.79 24.58
N PHE A 384 -23.02 -8.23 23.98
CA PHE A 384 -24.36 -8.80 23.98
C PHE A 384 -25.20 -8.25 22.83
N GLN A 385 -26.29 -8.94 22.51
CA GLN A 385 -27.32 -8.44 21.60
C GLN A 385 -28.54 -7.93 22.39
N SER A 386 -29.17 -6.85 21.93
CA SER A 386 -30.45 -6.35 22.45
C SER A 386 -31.56 -6.54 21.41
N ASP A 387 -32.80 -6.79 21.86
CA ASP A 387 -33.98 -6.92 21.00
C ASP A 387 -35.00 -5.81 21.31
N PHE A 388 -35.14 -4.83 20.42
CA PHE A 388 -36.00 -3.67 20.67
C PHE A 388 -37.50 -4.00 20.74
N ARG A 389 -37.92 -5.23 20.39
CA ARG A 389 -39.29 -5.71 20.63
C ARG A 389 -39.58 -5.92 22.12
N LEU A 390 -38.55 -6.11 22.93
CA LEU A 390 -38.63 -6.21 24.39
C LEU A 390 -38.24 -4.89 25.06
N GLU A 391 -37.20 -4.24 24.53
CA GLU A 391 -36.57 -3.06 25.15
C GLU A 391 -37.25 -1.71 24.79
N GLY A 392 -38.37 -1.74 24.07
CA GLY A 392 -39.10 -0.53 23.68
C GLY A 392 -39.54 0.34 24.87
N VAL A 393 -39.81 -0.25 26.04
CA VAL A 393 -40.13 0.51 27.27
C VAL A 393 -38.88 1.19 27.83
N PHE A 394 -37.72 0.55 27.82
CA PHE A 394 -36.46 1.11 28.30
C PHE A 394 -36.03 2.32 27.45
N LEU A 395 -36.24 2.26 26.14
CA LEU A 395 -35.91 3.34 25.20
C LEU A 395 -37.04 4.38 25.03
N SER A 396 -38.21 4.18 25.64
CA SER A 396 -39.41 5.00 25.39
C SER A 396 -39.24 6.49 25.73
N ASP A 397 -38.53 6.83 26.81
CA ASP A 397 -38.25 8.22 27.20
C ASP A 397 -37.26 8.92 26.26
N LEU A 398 -36.40 8.16 25.57
CA LEU A 398 -35.41 8.67 24.61
C LEU A 398 -36.01 8.82 23.20
N VAL A 399 -36.75 7.80 22.75
CA VAL A 399 -37.31 7.71 21.39
C VAL A 399 -38.67 8.39 21.27
N GLY A 400 -39.43 8.44 22.37
CA GLY A 400 -40.84 8.85 22.37
C GLY A 400 -41.81 7.81 21.81
N SER A 401 -41.35 6.58 21.58
CA SER A 401 -42.13 5.44 21.09
C SER A 401 -41.60 4.13 21.68
N GLU A 402 -42.50 3.19 21.99
CA GLU A 402 -42.19 1.80 22.36
C GLU A 402 -42.16 0.86 21.13
N ASN A 403 -42.43 1.39 19.93
CA ASN A 403 -42.54 0.58 18.72
C ASN A 403 -41.14 0.29 18.13
N PRO A 404 -40.74 -0.98 17.96
CA PRO A 404 -39.42 -1.34 17.43
C PRO A 404 -39.14 -0.79 16.02
N ASP A 405 -40.17 -0.63 15.17
CA ASP A 405 -40.01 0.01 13.85
C ASP A 405 -39.54 1.49 13.97
N ASP A 406 -40.08 2.22 14.95
CA ASP A 406 -39.74 3.63 15.19
C ASP A 406 -38.33 3.74 15.81
N ILE A 407 -37.99 2.81 16.71
CA ILE A 407 -36.67 2.73 17.35
C ILE A 407 -35.59 2.44 16.28
N CYS A 408 -35.76 1.40 15.47
CA CYS A 408 -34.85 1.07 14.38
C CYS A 408 -34.74 2.21 13.34
N SER A 409 -35.83 2.93 13.07
CA SER A 409 -35.82 4.11 12.19
C SER A 409 -35.00 5.27 12.78
N LEU A 410 -35.00 5.44 14.10
CA LEU A 410 -34.17 6.44 14.78
C LEU A 410 -32.70 6.03 14.79
N MET A 411 -32.39 4.78 15.11
CA MET A 411 -31.03 4.23 15.11
C MET A 411 -30.37 4.37 13.73
N LEU A 412 -31.12 4.13 12.66
CA LEU A 412 -30.66 4.34 11.28
C LEU A 412 -30.34 5.82 11.00
N GLY A 413 -31.04 6.75 11.66
CA GLY A 413 -30.74 8.19 11.62
C GLY A 413 -29.40 8.57 12.26
N PHE A 414 -28.85 7.70 13.12
CA PHE A 414 -27.51 7.79 13.69
C PHE A 414 -26.48 6.90 12.95
N GLY A 415 -26.87 6.22 11.87
CA GLY A 415 -26.01 5.32 11.10
C GLY A 415 -25.99 3.87 11.59
N VAL A 416 -26.82 3.52 12.59
CA VAL A 416 -26.85 2.18 13.19
C VAL A 416 -28.02 1.39 12.62
N LEU A 417 -27.73 0.24 12.01
CA LEU A 417 -28.74 -0.62 11.39
C LEU A 417 -29.23 -1.67 12.38
N CYS A 418 -30.55 -1.89 12.45
CA CYS A 418 -31.09 -3.07 13.14
C CYS A 418 -30.84 -4.33 12.30
N GLU A 419 -30.24 -5.32 12.94
CA GLU A 419 -29.81 -6.58 12.35
C GLU A 419 -30.77 -7.74 12.69
N PRO A 420 -30.70 -8.87 11.95
CA PRO A 420 -31.43 -10.09 12.28
C PRO A 420 -31.07 -10.61 13.68
N CYS A 421 -32.06 -10.72 14.55
CA CYS A 421 -31.90 -11.26 15.90
C CYS A 421 -31.38 -12.71 15.88
N ASN A 422 -30.40 -13.02 16.73
CA ASN A 422 -29.87 -14.37 16.93
C ASN A 422 -30.93 -15.36 17.48
N SER A 423 -32.01 -14.84 18.08
CA SER A 423 -33.11 -15.61 18.65
C SER A 423 -34.10 -16.17 17.61
N ASP A 424 -34.44 -15.39 16.57
CA ASP A 424 -35.46 -15.77 15.57
C ASP A 424 -35.23 -15.24 14.14
N GLY A 425 -34.22 -14.41 13.89
CA GLY A 425 -33.85 -13.88 12.58
C GLY A 425 -34.62 -12.64 12.12
N GLU A 426 -35.46 -12.05 12.95
CA GLU A 426 -36.21 -10.83 12.60
C GLU A 426 -35.33 -9.56 12.81
N PRO A 427 -35.47 -8.51 11.97
CA PRO A 427 -34.51 -7.40 11.89
C PRO A 427 -34.75 -6.30 12.95
N TYR A 428 -34.70 -6.67 14.23
CA TYR A 428 -35.00 -5.78 15.36
C TYR A 428 -33.92 -5.75 16.45
N CYS A 429 -32.77 -6.35 16.18
CA CYS A 429 -31.69 -6.44 17.14
C CYS A 429 -30.54 -5.48 16.83
N VAL A 430 -29.79 -5.11 17.86
CA VAL A 430 -28.53 -4.36 17.76
C VAL A 430 -27.52 -5.02 18.69
N ASP A 431 -26.30 -5.22 18.19
CA ASP A 431 -25.19 -5.72 18.98
C ASP A 431 -24.53 -4.56 19.74
N TYR A 432 -24.08 -4.86 20.95
CA TYR A 432 -23.44 -3.93 21.86
C TYR A 432 -22.10 -4.50 22.31
N GLU A 433 -21.08 -3.67 22.28
CA GLU A 433 -19.74 -3.99 22.77
C GLU A 433 -19.24 -2.86 23.66
N ILE A 434 -18.92 -3.21 24.90
CA ILE A 434 -18.41 -2.28 25.90
C ILE A 434 -17.05 -2.78 26.35
N ASP A 435 -16.00 -2.04 25.98
CA ASP A 435 -14.61 -2.32 26.30
C ASP A 435 -14.15 -1.66 27.60
N ASN A 436 -13.00 -2.11 28.11
CA ASN A 436 -12.27 -1.47 29.21
C ASN A 436 -13.11 -1.23 30.47
N ILE A 437 -14.06 -2.13 30.76
CA ILE A 437 -14.90 -2.05 31.96
C ILE A 437 -14.06 -2.51 33.16
N SER A 438 -13.79 -1.61 34.10
CA SER A 438 -13.11 -1.97 35.35
C SER A 438 -14.10 -2.46 36.42
N GLY A 439 -13.74 -3.56 37.06
CA GLY A 439 -14.46 -4.17 38.18
C GLY A 439 -13.62 -4.17 39.44
N ILE A 440 -14.14 -3.56 40.51
CA ILE A 440 -13.45 -3.45 41.80
C ILE A 440 -14.06 -4.36 42.86
N PRO A 441 -13.27 -4.97 43.77
CA PRO A 441 -13.77 -5.83 44.84
C PRO A 441 -14.81 -5.13 45.72
N THR A 442 -15.91 -5.83 45.99
CA THR A 442 -17.02 -5.35 46.82
C THR A 442 -17.46 -6.43 47.83
N ALA A 443 -18.62 -6.26 48.45
CA ALA A 443 -19.22 -7.27 49.32
C ALA A 443 -19.57 -8.55 48.53
N ASP A 444 -19.45 -9.70 49.18
CA ASP A 444 -19.79 -11.01 48.60
C ASP A 444 -21.24 -11.04 48.10
N LEU A 445 -21.44 -11.50 46.87
CA LEU A 445 -22.74 -11.80 46.28
C LEU A 445 -23.35 -13.02 46.98
N GLU A 446 -24.60 -12.89 47.41
CA GLU A 446 -25.44 -13.99 47.89
C GLU A 446 -26.22 -14.60 46.72
N GLU A 447 -26.30 -15.93 46.64
CA GLU A 447 -27.12 -16.62 45.65
C GLU A 447 -28.61 -16.36 45.96
N ILE A 448 -29.35 -15.76 45.02
CA ILE A 448 -30.77 -15.45 45.14
C ILE A 448 -31.54 -16.24 44.09
N THR A 449 -32.39 -17.17 44.51
CA THR A 449 -33.24 -17.92 43.59
C THR A 449 -34.59 -17.24 43.37
N GLU A 450 -35.27 -17.58 42.27
CA GLU A 450 -36.69 -17.22 42.04
C GLU A 450 -37.60 -17.53 43.24
N ALA A 451 -37.32 -18.62 43.97
CA ALA A 451 -38.10 -18.99 45.14
C ALA A 451 -37.86 -18.04 46.33
N ASP A 452 -36.66 -17.47 46.45
CA ASP A 452 -36.31 -16.52 47.50
C ASP A 452 -36.92 -15.14 47.22
N VAL A 453 -36.90 -14.69 45.95
CA VAL A 453 -37.59 -13.46 45.51
C VAL A 453 -39.09 -13.57 45.81
N VAL A 454 -39.75 -14.68 45.43
CA VAL A 454 -41.18 -14.92 45.70
C VAL A 454 -41.49 -15.06 47.20
N ALA A 455 -40.54 -15.52 48.02
CA ALA A 455 -40.70 -15.60 49.47
C ALA A 455 -40.51 -14.25 50.19
N ASN A 456 -39.78 -13.31 49.56
CA ASN A 456 -39.45 -12.02 50.14
C ASN A 456 -40.58 -11.00 49.95
N THR A 457 -41.36 -10.78 51.02
CA THR A 457 -42.51 -9.86 51.02
C THR A 457 -42.16 -8.37 50.87
N LEU A 458 -40.88 -8.03 50.71
CA LEU A 458 -40.41 -6.67 50.39
C LEU A 458 -40.21 -6.45 48.89
N CYS A 459 -40.19 -7.53 48.10
CA CYS A 459 -40.11 -7.46 46.64
C CYS A 459 -41.47 -7.08 46.02
N PRO A 460 -41.48 -6.29 44.93
CA PRO A 460 -42.68 -5.71 44.34
C PRO A 460 -43.58 -6.71 43.59
#